data_AF-A0A7K3DM20-F1
#
_entry.id   AF-A0A7K3DM20-F1
#
_cell.length_a   1.000
_cell.length_b   1.000
_cell.length_c   1.000
_cell.angle_alpha   90.00
_cell.angle_beta   90.00
_cell.angle_gamma   90.00
#
_symmetry.space_group_name_H-M   'P 1'
#
loop_
_entity.id
_entity.type
_entity.pdbx_description
1 polymer ?
#
loop_
_entity_poly.entity_id
_entity_poly.type
_entity_poly.pdbx_seq_one_letter_code
_entity_poly.pdbx_strand_id
1 'polypeptide(L)'
;MSAGEGDVVGASGVGPKAGAIEAWRDVYDLLDAVRQRPNAGVRNGSLQELALMMFGYHLALQVHDVDEAFEFDRGSGGFPSWLSRTRGWSMATGWDAAVMENLPGEPPLDAFFRLVDEYREFARQSGS
;
A
#
# COMPACT_ATOMS: atom_id res chain seq x y z
N MET A 1 -34.42 -37.16 39.77
CA MET A 1 -33.44 -37.81 38.87
C MET A 1 -34.14 -38.04 37.55
N SER A 2 -33.74 -37.56 36.38
CA SER A 2 -32.63 -36.73 35.93
C SER A 2 -33.05 -36.06 34.62
N ALA A 3 -32.37 -34.96 34.29
CA ALA A 3 -32.49 -34.15 33.10
C ALA A 3 -32.09 -34.87 31.80
N GLY A 4 -32.36 -34.21 30.67
CA GLY A 4 -31.87 -34.52 29.33
C GLY A 4 -32.70 -33.73 28.30
N GLU A 5 -32.46 -32.43 28.16
CA GLU A 5 -31.60 -31.82 27.12
C GLU A 5 -32.11 -32.09 25.70
N GLY A 6 -32.57 -31.00 25.06
CA GLY A 6 -32.81 -30.95 23.63
C GLY A 6 -31.50 -30.75 22.88
N ASP A 7 -31.47 -31.19 21.62
CA ASP A 7 -30.36 -30.89 20.72
C ASP A 7 -30.87 -30.42 19.35
N VAL A 8 -30.37 -29.23 19.06
CA VAL A 8 -30.29 -28.38 17.87
C VAL A 8 -30.65 -28.92 16.48
N VAL A 9 -31.40 -28.05 15.81
CA VAL A 9 -31.54 -27.96 14.35
C VAL A 9 -30.17 -27.75 13.69
N GLY A 10 -29.82 -28.64 12.75
CA GLY A 10 -28.66 -28.50 11.89
C GLY A 10 -28.85 -27.34 10.91
N ALA A 11 -28.26 -26.19 11.21
CA ALA A 11 -28.04 -25.14 10.23
C ALA A 11 -26.77 -25.48 9.43
N SER A 12 -26.97 -25.94 8.19
CA SER A 12 -25.91 -26.05 7.19
C SER A 12 -25.31 -24.67 6.95
N GLY A 13 -24.18 -24.39 7.57
CA GLY A 13 -23.36 -23.24 7.26
C GLY A 13 -22.78 -23.42 5.86
N VAL A 14 -23.34 -22.68 4.89
CA VAL A 14 -22.60 -22.28 3.70
C VAL A 14 -21.39 -21.49 4.20
N GLY A 15 -20.26 -22.18 4.32
CA GLY A 15 -18.98 -21.53 4.54
C GLY A 15 -18.73 -20.57 3.38
N PRO A 16 -18.19 -19.36 3.64
CA PRO A 16 -17.77 -18.47 2.57
C PRO A 16 -16.79 -19.23 1.67
N LYS A 17 -17.06 -19.23 0.36
CA LYS A 17 -16.10 -19.71 -0.64
C LYS A 17 -14.80 -18.98 -0.38
N ALA A 18 -13.74 -19.75 -0.16
CA ALA A 18 -12.35 -19.30 -0.22
C ALA A 18 -12.07 -18.79 -1.65
N GLY A 19 -12.60 -17.61 -1.97
CA GLY A 19 -12.25 -16.85 -3.14
C GLY A 19 -10.90 -16.25 -2.85
N ALA A 20 -9.86 -16.89 -3.39
CA ALA A 20 -8.54 -16.36 -3.64
C ALA A 20 -8.19 -15.10 -2.83
N ILE A 21 -7.54 -15.29 -1.69
CA ILE A 21 -6.52 -14.31 -1.29
C ILE A 21 -5.51 -14.30 -2.45
N GLU A 22 -5.70 -13.40 -3.42
CA GLU A 22 -4.65 -13.07 -4.36
C GLU A 22 -3.48 -12.63 -3.48
N ALA A 23 -2.49 -13.51 -3.35
CA ALA A 23 -1.33 -13.27 -2.51
C ALA A 23 -0.59 -12.09 -3.13
N TRP A 24 -0.73 -10.90 -2.54
CA TRP A 24 0.11 -9.76 -2.87
C TRP A 24 1.55 -10.19 -2.61
N ARG A 25 2.38 -10.17 -3.65
CA ARG A 25 3.77 -10.65 -3.57
C ARG A 25 4.71 -9.58 -3.05
N ASP A 26 4.36 -8.32 -3.30
CA ASP A 26 5.14 -7.16 -2.90
C ASP A 26 4.25 -5.90 -2.75
N VAL A 27 4.90 -4.81 -2.33
CA VAL A 27 4.30 -3.48 -2.23
C VAL A 27 3.69 -2.98 -3.55
N TYR A 28 4.18 -3.44 -4.70
CA TYR A 28 3.67 -3.01 -6.00
C TYR A 28 2.32 -3.66 -6.31
N ASP A 29 2.12 -4.92 -5.94
CA ASP A 29 0.80 -5.58 -6.02
C ASP A 29 -0.24 -4.85 -5.13
N LEU A 30 0.18 -4.42 -3.92
CA LEU A 30 -0.65 -3.56 -3.04
C LEU A 30 -1.02 -2.24 -3.72
N LEU A 31 -0.04 -1.54 -4.30
CA LEU A 31 -0.25 -0.26 -4.98
C LEU A 31 -1.18 -0.39 -6.18
N ASP A 32 -1.04 -1.47 -6.95
CA ASP A 32 -1.90 -1.75 -8.11
C ASP A 32 -3.34 -2.05 -7.65
N ALA A 33 -3.54 -2.74 -6.51
CA ALA A 33 -4.86 -2.95 -5.91
C ALA A 33 -5.52 -1.63 -5.45
N VAL A 34 -4.76 -0.74 -4.80
CA VAL A 34 -5.25 0.59 -4.40
C VAL A 34 -5.62 1.42 -5.63
N ARG A 35 -4.81 1.37 -6.70
CA ARG A 35 -5.08 2.09 -7.95
C ARG A 35 -6.40 1.66 -8.59
N GLN A 36 -6.71 0.37 -8.56
CA GLN A 36 -7.95 -0.18 -9.11
C GLN A 36 -9.20 0.21 -8.29
N ARG A 37 -9.07 0.38 -6.97
CA ARG A 37 -10.19 0.72 -6.08
C ARG A 37 -9.78 1.69 -4.96
N PRO A 38 -9.58 2.98 -5.28
CA PRO A 38 -9.03 3.96 -4.33
C PRO A 38 -9.87 4.07 -3.05
N ASN A 39 -11.19 4.11 -3.19
CA ASN A 39 -12.13 4.26 -2.06
C ASN A 39 -12.38 2.97 -1.26
N ALA A 40 -11.91 1.81 -1.74
CA ALA A 40 -12.03 0.54 -1.03
C ALA A 40 -10.80 0.24 -0.15
N GLY A 41 -9.64 0.79 -0.51
CA GLY A 41 -8.38 0.61 0.22
C GLY A 41 -7.97 1.81 1.07
N VAL A 42 -8.34 3.03 0.68
CA VAL A 42 -7.92 4.27 1.36
C VAL A 42 -9.17 5.09 1.68
N ARG A 43 -9.36 5.47 2.94
CA ARG A 43 -10.52 6.26 3.34
C ARG A 43 -10.37 7.66 2.70
N ASN A 44 -11.41 8.08 1.99
CA ASN A 44 -11.47 9.35 1.24
C ASN A 44 -10.42 9.55 0.11
N GLY A 45 -9.67 8.53 -0.31
CA GLY A 45 -8.64 8.70 -1.34
C GLY A 45 -7.50 9.63 -0.93
N SER A 46 -7.19 9.70 0.38
CA SER A 46 -6.12 10.54 0.92
C SER A 46 -4.74 9.95 0.67
N LEU A 47 -3.82 10.75 0.11
CA LEU A 47 -2.44 10.33 -0.07
C LEU A 47 -1.72 10.05 1.26
N GLN A 48 -2.05 10.82 2.30
CA GLN A 48 -1.48 10.64 3.63
C GLN A 48 -1.92 9.32 4.27
N GLU A 49 -3.18 8.92 4.06
CA GLU A 49 -3.66 7.63 4.54
C GLU A 49 -2.99 6.46 3.81
N LEU A 50 -2.78 6.59 2.49
CA LEU A 50 -1.99 5.61 1.74
C LEU A 50 -0.56 5.52 2.30
N ALA A 51 0.09 6.67 2.56
CA ALA A 51 1.42 6.70 3.15
C ALA A 51 1.47 6.03 4.54
N LEU A 52 0.42 6.21 5.37
CA LEU A 52 0.32 5.54 6.67
C LEU A 52 0.13 4.03 6.52
N MET A 53 -0.70 3.59 5.57
CA MET A 53 -0.86 2.17 5.24
C MET A 53 0.47 1.54 4.79
N MET A 54 1.20 2.22 3.91
CA MET A 54 2.50 1.78 3.42
C MET A 54 3.55 1.70 4.53
N PHE A 55 3.52 2.63 5.48
CA PHE A 55 4.35 2.55 6.68
C PHE A 55 4.02 1.31 7.53
N GLY A 56 2.72 1.03 7.75
CA GLY A 56 2.29 -0.18 8.45
C GLY A 56 2.71 -1.47 7.74
N TYR A 57 2.64 -1.50 6.40
CA TYR A 57 3.15 -2.60 5.59
C TYR A 57 4.66 -2.81 5.80
N HIS A 58 5.46 -1.74 5.72
CA HIS A 58 6.90 -1.83 5.95
C HIS A 58 7.25 -2.33 7.35
N LEU A 59 6.56 -1.84 8.38
CA LEU A 59 6.72 -2.35 9.74
C LEU A 59 6.37 -3.83 9.85
N ALA A 60 5.31 -4.30 9.17
CA ALA A 60 4.94 -5.71 9.17
C ALA A 60 6.01 -6.58 8.53
N LEU A 61 6.62 -6.15 7.42
CA LEU A 61 7.76 -6.85 6.81
C LEU A 61 8.92 -7.01 7.81
N GLN A 62 9.27 -5.93 8.51
CA GLN A 62 10.34 -5.95 9.51
C GLN A 62 10.05 -6.87 10.70
N VAL A 63 8.81 -6.83 11.22
CA VAL A 63 8.40 -7.67 12.36
C VAL A 63 8.39 -9.16 11.99
N HIS A 64 8.06 -9.48 10.75
CA HIS A 64 7.97 -10.85 10.25
C HIS A 64 9.24 -11.35 9.54
N ASP A 65 10.31 -10.55 9.52
CA ASP A 65 11.59 -10.86 8.86
C ASP A 65 11.42 -11.29 7.39
N VAL A 66 10.52 -10.60 6.69
CA VAL A 66 10.27 -10.84 5.25
C VAL A 66 11.28 -10.05 4.45
N ASP A 67 12.07 -10.75 3.62
CA ASP A 67 13.06 -10.16 2.72
C ASP A 67 12.40 -9.59 1.47
N GLU A 68 11.77 -8.42 1.64
CA GLU A 68 11.23 -7.61 0.56
C GLU A 68 11.87 -6.22 0.57
N ALA A 69 12.44 -5.80 -0.57
CA ALA A 69 12.95 -4.45 -0.73
C ALA A 69 11.79 -3.44 -0.74
N PHE A 70 11.78 -2.55 0.26
CA PHE A 70 10.72 -1.55 0.40
C PHE A 70 11.19 -0.15 -0.02
N GLU A 71 10.90 0.21 -1.27
CA GLU A 71 11.36 1.45 -1.90
C GLU A 71 10.63 2.72 -1.44
N PHE A 72 9.50 2.56 -0.74
CA PHE A 72 8.57 3.64 -0.41
C PHE A 72 8.61 4.06 1.06
N ASP A 73 9.66 3.69 1.79
CA ASP A 73 9.87 4.21 3.13
C ASP A 73 9.79 5.74 3.08
N ARG A 74 9.02 6.33 4.01
CA ARG A 74 8.46 7.68 3.85
C ARG A 74 9.52 8.75 3.63
N GLY A 75 10.71 8.58 4.22
CA GLY A 75 11.83 9.52 4.11
C GLY A 75 13.13 8.92 3.58
N SER A 76 13.27 7.59 3.51
CA SER A 76 14.57 6.94 3.26
C SER A 76 14.58 5.73 2.32
N GLY A 77 13.57 5.59 1.44
CA GLY A 77 13.57 4.60 0.36
C GLY A 77 14.16 5.09 -0.97
N GLY A 78 14.25 4.22 -1.98
CA GLY A 78 14.70 4.62 -3.31
C GLY A 78 13.74 5.59 -4.02
N PHE A 79 12.42 5.50 -3.76
CA PHE A 79 11.44 6.44 -4.29
C PHE A 79 11.62 7.89 -3.80
N PRO A 80 11.63 8.20 -2.48
CA PRO A 80 11.91 9.56 -2.01
C PRO A 80 13.33 10.01 -2.37
N SER A 81 14.32 9.11 -2.39
CA SER A 81 15.68 9.44 -2.82
C SER A 81 15.73 9.84 -4.30
N TRP A 82 14.95 9.17 -5.15
CA TRP A 82 14.80 9.53 -6.55
C TRP A 82 14.07 10.86 -6.72
N LEU A 83 12.98 11.12 -5.97
CA LEU A 83 12.29 12.41 -6.00
C LEU A 83 13.22 13.56 -5.61
N SER A 84 13.98 13.40 -4.52
CA SER A 84 14.93 14.41 -4.07
C SER A 84 16.00 14.70 -5.12
N ARG A 85 16.58 13.66 -5.73
CA ARG A 85 17.62 13.81 -6.76
C ARG A 85 17.11 14.40 -8.08
N THR A 86 15.95 13.97 -8.55
CA THR A 86 15.44 14.35 -9.88
C THR A 86 14.67 15.66 -9.90
N ARG A 87 14.04 16.01 -8.77
CA ARG A 87 13.18 17.20 -8.67
C ARG A 87 13.66 18.24 -7.66
N GLY A 88 14.66 17.91 -6.85
CA GLY A 88 15.13 18.79 -5.78
C GLY A 88 14.13 18.94 -4.63
N TRP A 89 13.15 18.05 -4.53
CA TRP A 89 12.10 18.14 -3.51
C TRP A 89 12.66 17.79 -2.13
N SER A 90 12.22 18.54 -1.11
CA SER A 90 12.52 18.23 0.29
C SER A 90 11.73 17.01 0.74
N MET A 91 12.41 16.00 1.27
CA MET A 91 11.79 14.80 1.85
C MET A 91 11.64 14.88 3.37
N ALA A 92 11.85 16.06 3.97
CA ALA A 92 11.84 16.23 5.43
C ALA A 92 10.51 15.83 6.09
N THR A 93 9.40 15.95 5.38
CA THR A 93 8.04 15.60 5.82
C THR A 93 7.50 14.34 5.14
N GLY A 94 8.31 13.70 4.30
CA GLY A 94 7.96 12.53 3.51
C GLY A 94 7.50 12.83 2.10
N TRP A 95 7.53 11.81 1.25
CA TRP A 95 7.15 11.94 -0.16
C TRP A 95 5.68 12.35 -0.35
N ASP A 96 4.77 11.96 0.56
CA ASP A 96 3.35 12.28 0.46
C ASP A 96 3.08 13.78 0.67
N ALA A 97 3.73 14.39 1.66
CA ALA A 97 3.70 15.83 1.86
C ALA A 97 4.35 16.58 0.69
N ALA A 98 5.49 16.10 0.21
CA ALA A 98 6.19 16.71 -0.91
C ALA A 98 5.36 16.70 -2.21
N VAL A 99 4.61 15.62 -2.49
CA VAL A 99 3.72 15.54 -3.65
C VAL A 99 2.62 16.61 -3.56
N MET A 100 1.96 16.76 -2.41
CA MET A 100 0.90 17.75 -2.25
C MET A 100 1.42 19.20 -2.33
N GLU A 101 2.62 19.46 -1.82
CA GLU A 101 3.24 20.78 -1.85
C GLU A 101 3.67 21.17 -3.27
N ASN A 102 4.25 20.23 -4.03
CA ASN A 102 4.85 20.52 -5.33
C ASN A 102 3.89 20.32 -6.51
N LEU A 103 2.77 19.60 -6.31
CA LEU A 103 1.76 19.33 -7.35
C LEU A 103 0.34 19.69 -6.88
N PRO A 104 0.07 20.93 -6.43
CA PRO A 104 -1.23 21.31 -5.87
C PRO A 104 -2.39 21.30 -6.89
N GLY A 105 -2.09 21.23 -8.19
CA GLY A 105 -3.08 21.21 -9.28
C GLY A 105 -3.52 19.81 -9.72
N GLU A 106 -2.90 18.75 -9.20
CA GLU A 106 -3.22 17.36 -9.53
C GLU A 106 -3.93 16.69 -8.34
N PRO A 107 -4.89 15.77 -8.59
CA PRO A 107 -5.39 14.90 -7.54
C PRO A 107 -4.20 14.14 -6.91
N PRO A 108 -3.99 14.19 -5.58
CA PRO A 108 -2.76 13.69 -4.95
C PRO A 108 -2.42 12.22 -5.25
N LEU A 109 -3.43 11.35 -5.31
CA LEU A 109 -3.22 9.94 -5.67
C LEU A 109 -2.82 9.77 -7.13
N ASP A 110 -3.40 10.52 -8.05
CA ASP A 110 -3.07 10.45 -9.47
C ASP A 110 -1.63 10.93 -9.71
N ALA A 111 -1.27 12.04 -9.07
CA ALA A 111 0.10 12.55 -9.06
C ALA A 111 1.09 11.50 -8.52
N PHE A 112 0.76 10.88 -7.39
CA PHE A 112 1.57 9.82 -6.81
C PHE A 112 1.74 8.62 -7.75
N PHE A 113 0.66 8.07 -8.31
CA PHE A 113 0.75 6.90 -9.19
C PHE A 113 1.51 7.21 -10.48
N ARG A 114 1.37 8.41 -11.03
CA ARG A 114 2.21 8.86 -12.16
C ARG A 114 3.70 8.86 -11.78
N LEU A 115 4.04 9.38 -10.61
CA LEU A 115 5.44 9.37 -10.12
C LEU A 115 5.95 7.95 -9.86
N VAL A 116 5.11 7.04 -9.38
CA VAL A 116 5.44 5.62 -9.23
C VAL A 116 5.76 4.99 -10.59
N ASP A 117 4.95 5.26 -11.62
CA ASP A 117 5.19 4.75 -12.97
C ASP A 117 6.53 5.26 -13.52
N GLU A 118 6.83 6.55 -13.34
CA GLU A 118 8.12 7.14 -13.73
C GLU A 118 9.31 6.55 -12.95
N TYR A 119 9.16 6.33 -11.64
CA TYR A 119 10.19 5.71 -10.81
C TYR A 119 10.47 4.27 -11.23
N ARG A 120 9.43 3.47 -11.48
CA ARG A 120 9.55 2.09 -11.97
C ARG A 120 10.34 2.05 -13.28
N GLU A 121 10.09 3.00 -14.19
CA GLU A 121 10.82 3.09 -15.45
C GLU A 121 12.31 3.46 -15.24
N PHE A 122 12.58 4.44 -14.38
CA PHE A 122 13.96 4.79 -13.99
C PHE A 122 14.71 3.61 -13.36
N ALA A 123 14.06 2.86 -12.46
CA ALA A 123 14.66 1.73 -11.76
C ALA A 123 15.04 0.59 -12.73
N ARG A 124 14.18 0.31 -13.72
CA ARG A 124 14.49 -0.67 -14.78
C ARG A 124 15.71 -0.29 -15.60
N GLN A 125 15.85 1.01 -15.92
CA GLN A 125 16.98 1.51 -16.71
C GLN A 125 18.28 1.57 -15.92
N SER A 126 18.21 1.76 -14.60
CA SER A 126 19.37 1.88 -13.72
C SER A 126 19.88 0.53 -13.19
N GLY A 127 19.10 -0.55 -13.38
CA GLY A 127 19.46 -1.92 -13.01
C GLY A 127 20.15 -2.73 -14.12
N SER A 128 20.72 -2.06 -15.14
CA SER A 128 21.47 -2.68 -16.24
C SER A 128 22.98 -2.51 -16.12
#